data_AF-A0A9D1MUE0-F1
#
_entry.id   AF-A0A9D1MUE0-F1
#
_cell.length_a   1.000
_cell.length_b   1.000
_cell.length_c   1.000
_cell.angle_alpha   90.00
_cell.angle_beta   90.00
_cell.angle_gamma   90.00
#
_symmetry.space_group_name_H-M   'P 1'
#
loop_
_entity.id
_entity.type
_entity.pdbx_description
1 polymer ?
#
loop_
_entity_poly.entity_id
_entity_poly.type
_entity_poly.pdbx_seq_one_letter_code
_entity_poly.pdbx_strand_id
1 'polypeptide(L)' 'MYFQRLRDLREDKDLKQVQVAALLGIQQTVYSRYERGYQTIPVEHLLVLADFYNVSTDYILGRTNDPRRL' A
#
# COMPACT_ATOMS: atom_id res chain seq x y z
N MET A 1 4.05 12.30 3.60
CA MET A 1 3.10 12.02 2.50
C MET A 1 2.17 10.93 3.00
N TYR A 2 0.85 11.14 2.99
CA TYR A 2 -0.11 10.22 3.57
C TYR A 2 -0.69 9.30 2.49
N PHE A 3 -0.48 7.99 2.61
CA PHE A 3 -0.95 7.01 1.64
C PHE A 3 -2.26 6.38 2.10
N GLN A 4 -3.35 7.16 2.11
CA GLN A 4 -4.69 6.68 2.52
C GLN A 4 -5.08 5.38 1.79
N ARG A 5 -4.76 5.29 0.50
CA ARG A 5 -5.07 4.12 -0.34
C ARG A 5 -4.43 2.82 0.14
N LEU A 6 -3.27 2.86 0.80
CA LEU A 6 -2.67 1.64 1.36
C LEU A 6 -3.54 1.05 2.47
N ARG A 7 -4.10 1.93 3.31
CA ARG A 7 -5.02 1.54 4.37
C ARG A 7 -6.35 1.05 3.78
N ASP A 8 -6.92 1.80 2.84
CA ASP A 8 -8.20 1.46 2.20
C ASP A 8 -8.13 0.07 1.55
N LEU A 9 -7.14 -0.16 0.69
CA LEU A 9 -6.95 -1.43 -0.01
C LEU A 9 -6.75 -2.61 0.95
N ARG A 10 -6.06 -2.38 2.06
CA ARG A 10 -5.88 -3.41 3.10
C ARG A 10 -7.21 -3.73 3.78
N GLU A 11 -7.97 -2.71 4.17
CA GLU A 11 -9.26 -2.87 4.86
C GLU A 11 -10.32 -3.48 3.94
N ASP A 12 -10.36 -3.11 2.66
CA ASP A 12 -11.23 -3.71 1.63
C ASP A 12 -10.99 -5.22 1.42
N LYS A 13 -9.79 -5.70 1.78
CA LYS A 13 -9.39 -7.11 1.71
C LYS A 13 -9.46 -7.83 3.05
N ASP A 14 -9.99 -7.19 4.10
CA ASP A 14 -10.05 -7.70 5.47
C ASP A 14 -8.68 -8.14 6.04
N LEU A 15 -7.60 -7.49 5.60
CA LEU A 15 -6.23 -7.83 6.00
C LEU A 15 -5.79 -7.06 7.24
N LYS A 16 -5.06 -7.75 8.12
CA LYS A 16 -4.30 -7.13 9.22
C LYS A 16 -2.99 -6.56 8.67
N GLN A 17 -2.49 -5.49 9.29
CA GLN A 17 -1.20 -4.88 8.93
C GLN A 17 -0.04 -5.89 8.95
N VAL A 18 -0.06 -6.89 9.85
CA VAL A 18 0.96 -7.95 9.92
C VAL A 18 0.96 -8.85 8.68
N GLN A 19 -0.20 -9.07 8.04
CA GLN A 19 -0.29 -9.90 6.83
C GLN A 19 0.33 -9.20 5.63
N VAL A 20 0.06 -7.89 5.47
CA VAL A 20 0.68 -7.10 4.40
C VAL A 20 2.18 -6.89 4.66
N ALA A 21 2.58 -6.71 5.92
CA ALA A 21 3.99 -6.64 6.27
C ALA A 21 4.73 -7.95 5.96
N ALA A 22 4.11 -9.10 6.19
CA ALA A 22 4.66 -10.41 5.82
C ALA A 22 4.80 -10.56 4.30
N LEU A 23 3.82 -10.10 3.50
CA LEU A 23 3.91 -10.05 2.04
C LEU A 23 5.15 -9.25 1.57
N LEU A 24 5.48 -8.16 2.26
CA LEU A 24 6.61 -7.29 1.93
C LEU A 24 7.93 -7.72 2.57
N GLY A 25 7.92 -8.73 3.45
CA GLY A 25 9.11 -9.14 4.21
C GLY A 25 9.60 -8.10 5.22
N ILE A 26 8.70 -7.27 5.78
CA ILE A 26 9.03 -6.20 6.73
C ILE A 26 8.30 -6.39 8.06
N GLN A 27 8.71 -5.62 9.08
CA GLN A 27 8.00 -5.57 10.36
C GLN A 27 6.65 -4.85 10.21
N GLN A 28 5.63 -5.31 10.95
CA GLN A 28 4.30 -4.68 10.96
C GLN A 28 4.35 -3.18 11.30
N THR A 29 5.26 -2.78 12.19
CA THR A 29 5.46 -1.38 12.58
C THR A 29 5.93 -0.50 11.42
N VAL A 30 6.73 -1.05 10.50
CA VAL A 30 7.20 -0.36 9.29
C VAL A 30 6.02 -0.14 8.35
N TYR A 31 5.23 -1.19 8.09
CA TYR A 31 4.03 -1.06 7.26
C TYR A 31 3.02 -0.05 7.85
N SER A 32 2.81 -0.08 9.18
CA SER A 32 2.00 0.92 9.88
C SER A 32 2.50 2.37 9.71
N ARG A 33 3.83 2.57 9.59
CA ARG A 33 4.41 3.90 9.31
C ARG A 33 4.16 4.35 7.87
N TYR A 34 4.10 3.42 6.91
CA TYR A 34 3.70 3.72 5.53
C TYR A 34 2.25 4.21 5.47
N GLU A 35 1.31 3.46 6.05
CA GLU A 35 -0.12 3.85 6.04
C GLU A 35 -0.36 5.21 6.68
N ARG A 36 0.37 5.52 7.76
CA ARG A 36 0.25 6.80 8.48
C ARG A 36 1.11 7.93 7.89
N GLY A 37 1.90 7.66 6.86
CA GLY A 37 2.74 8.65 6.21
C GLY A 37 3.94 9.15 7.02
N TYR A 38 4.33 8.43 8.08
CA TYR A 38 5.54 8.71 8.88
C TYR A 38 6.81 8.22 8.19
N GLN A 39 6.69 7.32 7.21
CA GLN A 39 7.79 6.81 6.43
C GLN A 39 7.36 6.66 4.98
N THR A 40 8.25 7.02 4.05
CA THR A 40 8.02 6.81 2.62
C THR A 40 8.15 5.32 2.28
N ILE A 41 7.31 4.85 1.36
CA ILE A 41 7.37 3.48 0.85
C ILE A 41 8.46 3.36 -0.23
N PRO A 42 9.37 2.38 -0.15
CA PRO A 42 10.29 2.03 -1.25
C PRO A 42 9.54 1.65 -2.53
N VAL A 43 10.14 1.91 -3.68
CA VAL A 43 9.51 1.63 -4.98
C VAL A 43 9.24 0.14 -5.15
N GLU A 44 10.14 -0.75 -4.70
CA GLU A 44 9.92 -2.19 -4.79
C GLU A 44 8.67 -2.65 -4.02
N HIS A 45 8.41 -2.09 -2.84
CA HIS A 45 7.22 -2.42 -2.06
C HIS A 45 5.96 -1.84 -2.70
N LEU A 46 6.06 -0.64 -3.27
CA LEU A 46 4.94 -0.03 -4.00
C LEU A 46 4.49 -0.90 -5.19
N LEU A 47 5.45 -1.45 -5.95
CA LEU A 47 5.18 -2.35 -7.07
C LEU A 47 4.52 -3.65 -6.60
N VAL A 48 5.05 -4.28 -5.55
CA VAL A 48 4.46 -5.51 -4.97
C VAL A 48 3.01 -5.28 -4.53
N LEU A 49 2.72 -4.15 -3.89
CA LEU A 49 1.35 -3.83 -3.47
C LEU A 49 0.42 -3.53 -4.64
N ALA A 50 0.91 -2.84 -5.68
CA ALA A 50 0.17 -2.59 -6.91
C ALA A 50 -0.28 -3.92 -7.55
N ASP A 51 0.65 -4.86 -7.71
CA ASP A 51 0.36 -6.18 -8.26
C ASP A 51 -0.58 -6.99 -7.36
N PHE A 52 -0.32 -7.00 -6.04
CA PHE A 52 -1.12 -7.74 -5.07
C PHE A 52 -2.58 -7.29 -5.02
N TYR A 53 -2.81 -5.98 -5.03
CA TYR A 53 -4.16 -5.41 -5.01
C TYR A 53 -4.78 -5.29 -6.41
N ASN A 54 -4.04 -5.61 -7.47
CA ASN A 54 -4.44 -5.48 -8.88
C ASN A 54 -4.91 -4.05 -9.22
N VAL A 55 -4.07 -3.07 -8.86
CA VAL A 55 -4.27 -1.63 -9.09
C VAL A 55 -2.97 -0.98 -9.59
N SER A 56 -3.04 0.21 -10.17
CA SER A 56 -1.85 0.96 -10.60
C SER A 56 -1.17 1.68 -9.43
N THR A 57 0.12 1.96 -9.58
CA THR A 57 0.86 2.78 -8.60
C THR A 57 0.29 4.19 -8.51
N ASP A 58 -0.21 4.75 -9.61
CA ASP A 58 -0.84 6.07 -9.62
C ASP A 58 -2.11 6.10 -8.76
N TYR A 59 -2.87 5.01 -8.72
CA TYR A 59 -3.99 4.87 -7.79
C TYR A 59 -3.51 4.87 -6.33
N ILE A 60 -2.51 4.06 -5.99
CA ILE A 60 -1.94 4.00 -4.62
C ILE A 60 -1.38 5.36 -4.18
N LEU A 61 -0.72 6.08 -5.10
CA LEU A 61 -0.14 7.39 -4.87
C LEU A 61 -1.17 8.53 -4.88
N GLY A 62 -2.45 8.24 -5.14
CA GLY A 62 -3.54 9.23 -5.13
C GLY A 62 -3.54 10.18 -6.33
N ARG A 63 -2.89 9.82 -7.45
CA ARG A 63 -2.87 10.63 -8.68
C ARG A 63 -4.11 10.43 -9.56
N THR A 64 -4.85 9.36 -9.30
CA THR A 64 -6.08 8.99 -10.02
C THR A 64 -7.06 8.30 -9.06
N ASN A 65 -8.35 8.40 -9.36
CA ASN A 65 -9.40 7.61 -8.70
C ASN A 65 -9.75 6.33 -9.47
N ASP A 66 -9.24 6.18 -10.70
CA ASP A 66 -9.35 4.97 -11.49
C ASP A 66 -8.25 3.97 -11.06
N PRO A 67 -8.60 2.80 -10.47
CA PRO A 67 -7.64 1.83 -9.97
C PRO A 67 -6.74 1.22 -11.04
N ARG A 68 -7.12 1.26 -12.33
CA ARG A 68 -6.38 0.59 -13.42
C ARG A 68 -5.92 1.54 -14.51
N ARG A 69 -5.93 2.84 -14.24
CA ARG A 69 -5.39 3.84 -15.16
C ARG A 69 -3.88 3.59 -15.35
N LEU A 70 -3.50 3.45 -16.61
CA LEU A 70 -2.12 3.42 -17.09
C LEU A 70 -1.58 4.84 -17.30
#